data_AF-A0A7C3T1F1-F1
#
_entry.id   AF-A0A7C3T1F1-F1
#
_cell.length_a   1.000
_cell.length_b   1.000
_cell.length_c   1.000
_cell.angle_alpha   90.00
_cell.angle_beta   90.00
_cell.angle_gamma   90.00
#
_symmetry.space_group_name_H-M   'P 1'
#
loop_
_entity.id
_entity.type
_entity.pdbx_description
1 polymer ?
#
loop_
_entity_poly.entity_id
_entity_poly.type
_entity_poly.pdbx_seq_one_letter_code
_entity_poly.pdbx_strand_id
1 'polypeptide(L)'
;MGEGMEMRIALVTFRFGRDFLGGGERYLYQLARGLLDRGHAVEVFTTRARNFFHTPHGYLIWDNHYAPGREEDGGIPVHRFTVLSPRPGRGVRLSRKWARLQERERRGKEFARSLAGFMAGDREHCLLYGWSNPGLQREPETAYMAGEAVAVVGGKELTRLVLVVRGEGDERLLVEVSGSLPSCFELEGGKRQVCEVSLRPASAAVLRLRFWERQGGTRPGDRHLEVSRLAVEDAGELRELSLGMTWERYMEEGSEFALGGCLWENVERRRARSSRWHRYLLGPRSPELERALRDRAGDFDVIVGSMFPMTTIETAQRAASLHGRPFVAVPLFHPRDPNHYSRHLKEVLVRADGVEANTAYMAAIMRRWGFKAFAVGPGFDTREFEGKDLDGRRFRARFGLEGRPLLLWVGRKNVHKGYLEAVRAVE
;
A
#
# COMPACT_ATOMS: atom_id res chain seq x y z
N MET A 1 -8.09 -12.83 -39.43
CA MET A 1 -7.18 -12.36 -38.35
C MET A 1 -6.58 -11.07 -38.88
N GLY A 2 -6.97 -9.92 -38.34
CA GLY A 2 -6.47 -8.64 -38.85
C GLY A 2 -4.96 -8.57 -38.68
N GLU A 3 -4.25 -8.19 -39.74
CA GLU A 3 -2.83 -7.84 -39.71
C GLU A 3 -2.63 -6.75 -38.65
N GLY A 4 -2.26 -7.13 -37.43
CA GLY A 4 -1.88 -6.18 -36.40
C GLY A 4 -0.54 -5.59 -36.80
N MET A 5 -0.47 -4.27 -36.98
CA MET A 5 0.79 -3.57 -37.25
C MET A 5 1.87 -4.02 -36.27
N GLU A 6 3.03 -4.38 -36.81
CA GLU A 6 4.25 -4.49 -36.03
C GLU A 6 4.47 -3.17 -35.26
N MET A 7 4.73 -3.26 -33.96
CA MET A 7 4.96 -2.10 -33.10
C MET A 7 6.34 -2.22 -32.48
N ARG A 8 7.01 -1.08 -32.30
CA ARG A 8 8.23 -0.95 -31.52
C ARG A 8 7.88 -0.52 -30.11
N ILE A 9 8.20 -1.36 -29.13
CA ILE A 9 7.78 -1.19 -27.74
C ILE A 9 9.02 -1.07 -26.85
N ALA A 10 9.12 0.01 -26.09
CA ALA A 10 10.11 0.13 -25.02
C ALA A 10 9.49 -0.28 -23.69
N LEU A 11 10.02 -1.35 -23.09
CA LEU A 11 9.66 -1.78 -21.73
C LEU A 11 10.71 -1.26 -20.73
N VAL A 12 10.26 -0.43 -19.79
CA VAL A 12 11.11 0.19 -18.78
C VAL A 12 10.77 -0.36 -17.39
N THR A 13 11.77 -0.92 -16.74
CA THR A 13 11.64 -1.51 -15.40
C THR A 13 12.94 -1.35 -14.62
N PHE A 14 12.91 -1.63 -13.32
CA PHE A 14 14.11 -1.55 -12.49
C PHE A 14 15.02 -2.78 -12.66
N ARG A 15 14.44 -3.96 -12.91
CA ARG A 15 15.18 -5.20 -13.19
C ARG A 15 14.39 -6.08 -14.15
N PHE A 16 15.11 -6.84 -14.97
CA PHE A 16 14.53 -7.68 -16.01
C PHE A 16 15.46 -8.85 -16.34
N GLY A 17 14.87 -10.02 -16.59
CA GLY A 17 15.56 -11.22 -17.05
C GLY A 17 14.81 -12.50 -16.66
N ARG A 18 15.16 -13.61 -17.32
CA ARG A 18 14.57 -14.94 -17.09
C ARG A 18 14.78 -15.46 -15.67
N ASP A 19 15.91 -15.11 -15.05
CA ASP A 19 16.33 -15.66 -13.77
C ASP A 19 15.61 -15.03 -12.56
N PHE A 20 14.74 -14.05 -12.78
CA PHE A 20 13.97 -13.43 -11.71
C PHE A 20 12.73 -14.25 -11.36
N LEU A 21 12.74 -14.81 -10.15
CA LEU A 21 11.64 -15.62 -9.61
C LEU A 21 10.50 -14.79 -8.99
N GLY A 22 10.60 -13.46 -8.98
CA GLY A 22 9.55 -12.60 -8.47
C GLY A 22 8.36 -12.54 -9.43
N GLY A 23 7.14 -12.58 -8.90
CA GLY A 23 5.93 -12.65 -9.72
C GLY A 23 5.77 -11.47 -10.70
N GLY A 24 6.15 -10.27 -10.27
CA GLY A 24 6.11 -9.08 -11.12
C GLY A 24 7.16 -9.11 -12.23
N GLU A 25 8.39 -9.52 -11.92
CA GLU A 25 9.46 -9.63 -12.92
C GLU A 25 9.15 -10.73 -13.94
N ARG A 26 8.64 -11.87 -13.46
CA ARG A 26 8.21 -12.97 -14.32
C ARG A 26 7.08 -12.54 -15.25
N TYR A 27 6.07 -11.83 -14.72
CA TYR A 27 5.00 -11.28 -15.53
C TYR A 27 5.52 -10.37 -16.64
N LEU A 28 6.42 -9.44 -16.32
CA LEU A 28 7.01 -8.55 -17.33
C LEU A 28 7.85 -9.29 -18.37
N TYR A 29 8.59 -10.33 -17.96
CA TYR A 29 9.32 -11.19 -18.88
C TYR A 29 8.38 -11.92 -19.85
N GLN A 30 7.30 -12.52 -19.32
CA GLN A 30 6.30 -13.22 -20.12
C GLN A 30 5.51 -12.26 -21.02
N LEU A 31 5.23 -11.04 -20.57
CA LEU A 31 4.64 -9.99 -21.40
C LEU A 31 5.54 -9.65 -22.58
N ALA A 32 6.83 -9.38 -22.34
CA ALA A 32 7.79 -9.04 -23.38
C ALA A 32 7.96 -10.18 -24.40
N ARG A 33 8.07 -11.43 -23.92
CA ARG A 33 8.12 -12.62 -24.77
C ARG A 33 6.85 -12.83 -25.58
N GLY A 34 5.69 -12.68 -24.95
CA GLY A 34 4.40 -12.84 -25.62
C GLY A 34 4.11 -11.76 -26.68
N LEU A 35 4.67 -10.56 -26.52
CA LEU A 35 4.64 -9.50 -27.53
C LEU A 35 5.59 -9.81 -28.69
N LEU A 36 6.81 -10.28 -28.38
CA LEU A 36 7.78 -10.71 -29.39
C LEU A 36 7.26 -11.89 -30.23
N ASP A 37 6.68 -12.90 -29.60
CA ASP A 37 6.10 -14.07 -30.27
C ASP A 37 4.89 -13.71 -31.17
N ARG A 38 4.29 -12.52 -30.95
CA ARG A 38 3.22 -11.96 -31.81
C ARG A 38 3.76 -11.08 -32.95
N GLY A 39 5.07 -10.95 -33.09
CA GLY A 39 5.72 -10.19 -34.16
C GLY A 39 5.97 -8.72 -33.84
N HIS A 40 5.88 -8.29 -32.58
CA HIS A 40 6.27 -6.92 -32.19
C HIS A 40 7.75 -6.85 -31.81
N ALA A 41 8.39 -5.70 -32.05
CA ALA A 41 9.76 -5.45 -31.63
C ALA A 41 9.77 -4.90 -30.20
N VAL A 42 10.38 -5.61 -29.25
CA VAL A 42 10.43 -5.20 -27.84
C VAL A 42 11.88 -4.96 -27.42
N GLU A 43 12.19 -3.76 -26.92
CA GLU A 43 13.47 -3.47 -26.26
C GLU A 43 13.24 -3.15 -24.78
N VAL A 44 14.10 -3.66 -23.91
CA VAL A 44 14.03 -3.42 -22.46
C VAL A 44 15.09 -2.42 -22.03
N PHE A 45 14.67 -1.41 -21.29
CA PHE A 45 15.56 -0.46 -20.62
C PHE A 45 15.45 -0.66 -19.11
N THR A 46 16.53 -1.13 -18.50
CA THR A 46 16.55 -1.55 -17.10
C THR A 46 17.84 -1.18 -16.40
N THR A 47 17.91 -1.42 -15.10
CA THR A 47 19.16 -1.22 -14.36
C THR A 47 20.01 -2.49 -14.32
N ARG A 48 21.25 -2.31 -13.85
CA ARG A 48 22.17 -3.41 -13.52
C ARG A 48 21.80 -4.17 -12.24
N ALA A 49 20.75 -3.76 -11.52
CA ALA A 49 20.42 -4.36 -10.24
C ALA A 49 19.83 -5.76 -10.41
N ARG A 50 20.38 -6.72 -9.66
CA ARG A 50 19.73 -8.01 -9.41
C ARG A 50 18.92 -7.94 -8.14
N ASN A 51 19.53 -7.41 -7.09
CA ASN A 51 18.92 -7.24 -5.79
C ASN A 51 18.91 -5.77 -5.36
N PHE A 52 18.01 -5.49 -4.44
CA PHE A 52 18.06 -4.32 -3.59
C PHE A 52 17.95 -4.75 -2.13
N PHE A 53 18.53 -3.96 -1.24
CA PHE A 53 18.56 -4.23 0.19
C PHE A 53 17.86 -3.11 0.94
N HIS A 54 16.91 -3.48 1.81
CA HIS A 54 16.36 -2.54 2.78
C HIS A 54 17.40 -2.31 3.88
N THR A 55 17.77 -1.06 4.08
CA THR A 55 18.57 -0.69 5.26
C THR A 55 17.69 -0.67 6.52
N PRO A 56 18.27 -0.76 7.73
CA PRO A 56 17.55 -0.59 8.99
C PRO A 56 16.81 0.75 9.13
N HIS A 57 17.11 1.71 8.25
CA HIS A 57 16.48 3.02 8.21
C HIS A 57 15.45 3.17 7.07
N GLY A 58 15.15 2.11 6.33
CA GLY A 58 14.05 2.06 5.35
C GLY A 58 14.37 2.58 3.94
N TYR A 59 15.62 2.98 3.65
CA TYR A 59 16.04 3.29 2.28
C TYR A 59 16.70 2.09 1.60
N LEU A 60 16.68 2.08 0.26
CA LEU A 60 17.18 0.99 -0.57
C LEU A 60 18.63 1.21 -1.02
N ILE A 61 19.40 0.12 -1.08
CA ILE A 61 20.72 0.05 -1.70
C ILE A 61 20.66 -0.97 -2.84
N TRP A 62 21.34 -0.67 -3.95
CA TRP A 62 21.31 -1.41 -5.20
C TRP A 62 22.67 -2.05 -5.48
N ASP A 63 22.69 -3.32 -5.90
CA ASP A 63 23.93 -4.11 -6.05
C ASP A 63 24.69 -3.87 -7.37
N ASN A 64 24.03 -3.35 -8.41
CA ASN A 64 24.59 -3.21 -9.77
C ASN A 64 25.30 -4.50 -10.26
N HIS A 65 24.72 -5.65 -9.96
CA HIS A 65 25.31 -6.97 -10.22
C HIS A 65 25.66 -7.23 -11.69
N TYR A 66 24.77 -6.89 -12.63
CA TYR A 66 24.99 -7.18 -14.06
C TYR A 66 25.99 -6.21 -14.70
N ALA A 67 26.57 -6.62 -15.82
CA ALA A 67 27.43 -5.74 -16.63
C ALA A 67 26.62 -4.55 -17.19
N PRO A 68 27.22 -3.36 -17.32
CA PRO A 68 26.59 -2.25 -18.04
C PRO A 68 26.53 -2.55 -19.55
N GLY A 69 25.56 -1.94 -20.24
CA GLY A 69 25.46 -1.98 -21.69
C GLY A 69 24.31 -2.85 -22.20
N ARG A 70 24.41 -3.27 -23.46
CA ARG A 70 23.38 -4.05 -24.15
C ARG A 70 23.72 -5.54 -24.10
N GLU A 71 22.72 -6.35 -23.80
CA GLU A 71 22.72 -7.81 -23.93
C GLU A 71 21.42 -8.28 -24.57
N GLU A 72 21.27 -9.59 -24.71
CA GLU A 72 20.04 -10.24 -25.18
C GLU A 72 19.60 -11.32 -24.19
N ASP A 73 18.33 -11.34 -23.80
CA ASP A 73 17.72 -12.41 -23.00
C ASP A 73 16.51 -12.97 -23.73
N GLY A 74 16.67 -14.18 -24.28
CA GLY A 74 15.61 -14.85 -25.03
C GLY A 74 15.11 -13.99 -26.20
N GLY A 75 16.00 -13.53 -27.08
CA GLY A 75 15.63 -12.72 -28.25
C GLY A 75 15.20 -11.28 -27.95
N ILE A 76 15.20 -10.86 -26.67
CA ILE A 76 14.83 -9.50 -26.27
C ILE A 76 16.10 -8.69 -26.00
N PRO A 77 16.37 -7.60 -26.73
CA PRO A 77 17.44 -6.67 -26.39
C PRO A 77 17.21 -6.03 -25.01
N VAL A 78 18.20 -6.12 -24.14
CA VAL A 78 18.16 -5.56 -22.77
C VAL A 78 19.31 -4.57 -22.59
N HIS A 79 18.98 -3.33 -22.25
CA HIS A 79 19.94 -2.26 -21.97
C HIS A 79 20.03 -2.02 -20.46
N ARG A 80 21.21 -2.20 -19.88
CA ARG A 80 21.45 -2.12 -18.43
C ARG A 80 22.29 -0.91 -18.04
N PHE A 81 21.77 -0.14 -17.10
CA PHE A 81 22.38 1.11 -16.64
C PHE A 81 22.70 1.11 -15.15
N THR A 82 23.71 1.89 -14.75
CA THR A 82 24.19 1.91 -13.36
C THR A 82 23.23 2.69 -12.44
N VAL A 83 22.97 2.15 -11.25
CA VAL A 83 22.17 2.79 -10.21
C VAL A 83 23.06 3.48 -9.18
N LEU A 84 22.69 4.71 -8.82
CA LEU A 84 23.32 5.49 -7.76
C LEU A 84 22.59 5.29 -6.43
N SER A 85 23.15 4.42 -5.59
CA SER A 85 22.64 4.17 -4.24
C SER A 85 22.69 5.44 -3.34
N PRO A 86 21.80 5.56 -2.36
CA PRO A 86 21.84 6.64 -1.38
C PRO A 86 23.12 6.59 -0.56
N ARG A 87 23.80 7.73 -0.40
CA ARG A 87 24.91 7.84 0.57
C ARG A 87 24.37 7.63 1.99
N PRO A 88 24.97 6.75 2.83
CA PRO A 88 24.39 6.34 4.11
C PRO A 88 23.93 7.51 5.01
N GLY A 89 24.81 8.44 5.36
CA GLY A 89 24.45 9.56 6.25
C GLY A 89 23.33 10.46 5.72
N ARG A 90 23.22 10.63 4.40
CA ARG A 90 22.09 11.35 3.78
C ARG A 90 20.83 10.49 3.74
N GLY A 91 20.96 9.19 3.48
CA GLY A 91 19.86 8.21 3.52
C GLY A 91 19.18 8.18 4.88
N VAL A 92 19.94 8.00 5.96
CA VAL A 92 19.42 8.02 7.35
C VAL A 92 18.70 9.33 7.65
N ARG A 93 19.33 10.46 7.37
CA ARG A 93 18.75 11.79 7.63
C ARG A 93 17.44 12.00 6.90
N LEU A 94 17.37 11.63 5.62
CA LEU A 94 16.15 11.80 4.82
C LEU A 94 15.06 10.79 5.22
N SER A 95 15.43 9.57 5.60
CA SER A 95 14.48 8.57 6.08
C SER A 95 13.81 9.02 7.38
N ARG A 96 14.58 9.55 8.34
CA ARG A 96 14.02 10.15 9.56
C ARG A 96 13.08 11.33 9.26
N LYS A 97 13.43 12.17 8.29
CA LYS A 97 12.56 13.28 7.85
C LYS A 97 11.28 12.76 7.19
N TRP A 98 11.38 11.69 6.41
CA TRP A 98 10.24 11.04 5.75
C TRP A 98 9.28 10.42 6.77
N ALA A 99 9.79 9.63 7.71
CA ALA A 99 9.00 9.03 8.78
C ALA A 99 8.28 10.09 9.63
N ARG A 100 8.97 11.16 10.04
CA ARG A 100 8.35 12.28 10.77
C ARG A 100 7.27 13.01 9.97
N LEU A 101 7.47 13.12 8.65
CA LEU A 101 6.47 13.73 7.77
C LEU A 101 5.21 12.87 7.71
N GLN A 102 5.35 11.57 7.45
CA GLN A 102 4.23 10.61 7.40
C GLN A 102 3.48 10.58 8.74
N GLU A 103 4.21 10.54 9.85
CA GLU A 103 3.60 10.52 11.18
C GLU A 103 2.80 11.79 11.47
N ARG A 104 3.37 12.96 11.15
CA ARG A 104 2.68 14.24 11.32
C ARG A 104 1.45 14.35 10.43
N GLU A 105 1.52 13.84 9.20
CA GLU A 105 0.39 13.83 8.27
C GLU A 105 -0.74 12.94 8.78
N ARG A 106 -0.43 11.72 9.21
CA ARG A 106 -1.39 10.77 9.78
C ARG A 106 -2.09 11.33 11.02
N ARG A 107 -1.36 12.06 11.87
CA ARG A 107 -1.92 12.77 13.04
C ARG A 107 -2.65 14.07 12.69
N GLY A 108 -2.62 14.50 11.43
CA GLY A 108 -3.26 15.73 10.97
C GLY A 108 -4.78 15.58 10.86
N LYS A 109 -5.50 16.68 11.17
CA LYS A 109 -6.97 16.74 11.05
C LYS A 109 -7.46 16.42 9.63
N GLU A 110 -6.72 16.87 8.61
CA GLU A 110 -7.08 16.61 7.21
C GLU A 110 -6.98 15.14 6.82
N PHE A 111 -6.08 14.37 7.45
CA PHE A 111 -5.98 12.94 7.19
C PHE A 111 -7.21 12.19 7.72
N ALA A 112 -7.59 12.46 8.98
CA ALA A 112 -8.82 11.91 9.57
C ALA A 112 -10.08 12.28 8.78
N ARG A 113 -10.19 13.54 8.33
CA ARG A 113 -11.32 14.00 7.51
C ARG A 113 -11.37 13.31 6.15
N SER A 114 -10.24 13.19 5.48
CA SER A 114 -10.12 12.50 4.20
C SER A 114 -10.52 11.02 4.34
N LEU A 115 -9.99 10.32 5.35
CA LEU A 115 -10.38 8.94 5.65
C LEU A 115 -11.90 8.82 5.91
N ALA A 116 -12.47 9.73 6.71
CA ALA A 116 -13.91 9.74 6.99
C ALA A 116 -14.73 9.91 5.70
N GLY A 117 -14.32 10.83 4.82
CA GLY A 117 -14.98 11.06 3.54
C GLY A 117 -14.99 9.82 2.64
N PHE A 118 -13.91 9.03 2.65
CA PHE A 118 -13.85 7.79 1.88
C PHE A 118 -14.53 6.58 2.53
N MET A 119 -14.72 6.60 3.86
CA MET A 119 -15.51 5.60 4.59
C MET A 119 -17.02 5.90 4.58
N ALA A 120 -17.43 7.06 4.07
CA ALA A 120 -18.82 7.50 4.11
C ALA A 120 -19.75 6.49 3.42
N GLY A 121 -20.72 5.95 4.15
CA GLY A 121 -21.66 4.94 3.66
C GLY A 121 -21.24 3.49 3.93
N ASP A 122 -19.96 3.24 4.22
CA ASP A 122 -19.41 1.92 4.46
C ASP A 122 -19.29 1.66 5.97
N ARG A 123 -19.72 0.48 6.45
CA ARG A 123 -19.70 0.10 7.88
C ARG A 123 -18.28 -0.29 8.35
N GLU A 124 -17.33 0.63 8.22
CA GLU A 124 -15.93 0.47 8.65
C GLU A 124 -15.54 1.43 9.77
N HIS A 125 -14.41 1.17 10.44
CA HIS A 125 -13.81 2.10 11.39
C HIS A 125 -12.30 1.90 11.50
N CYS A 126 -11.60 2.92 11.98
CA CYS A 126 -10.16 2.90 12.20
C CYS A 126 -9.79 3.71 13.45
N LEU A 127 -9.15 3.06 14.41
CA LEU A 127 -8.47 3.71 15.53
C LEU A 127 -7.17 4.32 15.04
N LEU A 128 -7.24 5.58 14.61
CA LEU A 128 -6.20 6.22 13.82
C LEU A 128 -4.91 6.48 14.60
N TYR A 129 -4.97 7.19 15.73
CA TYR A 129 -3.80 7.46 16.58
C TYR A 129 -4.19 7.70 18.04
N GLY A 130 -3.22 7.56 18.95
CA GLY A 130 -3.42 7.81 20.39
C GLY A 130 -4.03 6.63 21.15
N TRP A 131 -4.21 5.50 20.47
CA TRP A 131 -4.67 4.23 21.02
C TRP A 131 -3.49 3.28 21.23
N SER A 132 -3.52 2.51 22.31
CA SER A 132 -2.53 1.49 22.64
C SER A 132 -3.20 0.26 23.23
N ASN A 133 -2.75 -0.92 22.81
CA ASN A 133 -3.22 -2.21 23.31
C ASN A 133 -1.99 -2.96 23.85
N PRO A 134 -1.81 -3.09 25.18
CA PRO A 134 -0.61 -3.69 25.77
C PRO A 134 -0.48 -5.20 25.50
N GLY A 135 -1.49 -5.84 24.91
CA GLY A 135 -1.45 -7.24 24.49
C GLY A 135 -1.19 -7.42 22.99
N LEU A 136 -0.62 -8.56 22.61
CA LEU A 136 -0.49 -9.01 21.20
C LEU A 136 -1.81 -9.52 20.61
N GLN A 137 -2.94 -9.25 21.27
CA GLN A 137 -4.25 -9.73 20.85
C GLN A 137 -4.73 -8.91 19.64
N ARG A 138 -5.19 -9.61 18.60
CA ARG A 138 -5.75 -8.99 17.39
C ARG A 138 -7.10 -8.31 17.66
N GLU A 139 -7.90 -8.91 18.53
CA GLU A 139 -9.18 -8.39 19.01
C GLU A 139 -9.10 -8.24 20.54
N PRO A 140 -8.54 -7.13 21.05
CA PRO A 140 -8.45 -6.91 22.48
C PRO A 140 -9.81 -6.50 23.05
N GLU A 141 -10.09 -6.95 24.27
CA GLU A 141 -11.28 -6.55 25.03
C GLU A 141 -11.20 -5.09 25.52
N THR A 142 -9.98 -4.54 25.61
CA THR A 142 -9.73 -3.18 26.07
C THR A 142 -8.68 -2.48 25.21
N ALA A 143 -8.86 -1.18 25.02
CA ALA A 143 -7.86 -0.28 24.49
C ALA A 143 -7.56 0.82 25.50
N TYR A 144 -6.38 1.41 25.40
CA TYR A 144 -5.94 2.48 26.27
C TYR A 144 -5.64 3.72 25.44
N MET A 145 -5.97 4.90 25.96
CA MET A 145 -5.57 6.16 25.34
C MET A 145 -4.66 6.96 26.27
N ALA A 146 -3.76 7.75 25.69
CA ALA A 146 -2.84 8.64 26.42
C ALA A 146 -3.02 10.09 25.96
N GLY A 147 -3.68 10.91 26.79
CA GLY A 147 -3.99 12.33 26.53
C GLY A 147 -5.04 12.56 25.43
N GLU A 148 -4.71 12.26 24.17
CA GLU A 148 -5.60 12.40 23.01
C GLU A 148 -5.61 11.12 22.18
N ALA A 149 -6.81 10.68 21.78
CA ALA A 149 -7.01 9.62 20.80
C ALA A 149 -8.00 10.05 19.71
N VAL A 150 -7.78 9.57 18.49
CA VAL A 150 -8.64 9.85 17.35
C VAL A 150 -9.04 8.54 16.66
N ALA A 151 -10.32 8.41 16.38
CA ALA A 151 -10.89 7.34 15.57
C ALA A 151 -11.70 7.92 14.41
N VAL A 152 -11.83 7.15 13.34
CA VAL A 152 -12.67 7.46 12.19
C VAL A 152 -13.67 6.33 12.02
N VAL A 153 -14.93 6.66 11.82
CA VAL A 153 -16.03 5.70 11.71
C VAL A 153 -16.86 6.04 10.48
N GLY A 154 -17.03 5.08 9.58
CA GLY A 154 -18.02 5.12 8.49
C GLY A 154 -19.29 4.38 8.88
N GLY A 155 -20.41 4.76 8.30
CA GLY A 155 -21.70 4.09 8.48
C GLY A 155 -22.72 4.58 7.47
N LYS A 156 -23.95 4.12 7.59
CA LYS A 156 -25.06 4.60 6.77
C LYS A 156 -25.64 5.88 7.34
N GLU A 157 -25.93 5.87 8.64
CA GLU A 157 -26.49 7.01 9.37
C GLU A 157 -26.11 6.92 10.86
N LEU A 158 -25.00 7.56 11.24
CA LEU A 158 -24.49 7.59 12.59
C LEU A 158 -25.25 8.61 13.43
N THR A 159 -25.88 8.17 14.53
CA THR A 159 -26.76 9.03 15.36
C THR A 159 -26.32 9.11 16.82
N ARG A 160 -25.57 8.12 17.32
CA ARG A 160 -25.10 8.10 18.71
C ARG A 160 -23.75 7.39 18.83
N LEU A 161 -22.92 7.85 19.76
CA LEU A 161 -21.68 7.22 20.19
C LEU A 161 -21.83 6.78 21.65
N VAL A 162 -21.40 5.56 21.96
CA VAL A 162 -21.39 4.99 23.29
C VAL A 162 -19.98 4.52 23.63
N LEU A 163 -19.46 5.00 24.76
CA LEU A 163 -18.15 4.62 25.29
C LEU A 163 -18.32 4.04 26.69
N VAL A 164 -17.54 3.01 27.04
CA VAL A 164 -17.38 2.57 28.44
C VAL A 164 -15.92 2.74 28.84
N VAL A 165 -15.68 3.65 29.77
CA VAL A 165 -14.34 4.10 30.15
C VAL A 165 -14.06 3.87 31.64
N ARG A 166 -12.79 3.71 31.99
CA ARG A 166 -12.31 3.67 33.39
C ARG A 166 -11.00 4.45 33.49
N GLY A 167 -11.01 5.52 34.28
CA GLY A 167 -9.81 6.30 34.63
C GLY A 167 -9.14 5.78 35.91
N GLU A 168 -7.88 6.13 36.10
CA GLU A 168 -7.14 5.81 37.34
C GLU A 168 -7.49 6.77 38.48
N GLY A 169 -7.85 8.02 38.15
CA GLY A 169 -8.24 9.05 39.10
C GLY A 169 -9.43 9.86 38.62
N ASP A 170 -9.68 10.97 39.31
CA ASP A 170 -10.75 11.90 38.96
C ASP A 170 -10.35 12.75 37.74
N GLU A 171 -10.97 12.43 36.61
CA GLU A 171 -10.56 12.89 35.29
C GLU A 171 -11.73 13.57 34.57
N ARG A 172 -11.42 14.31 33.52
CA ARG A 172 -12.40 14.84 32.56
C ARG A 172 -12.18 14.19 31.22
N LEU A 173 -13.25 13.75 30.57
CA LEU A 173 -13.25 13.26 29.21
C LEU A 173 -14.04 14.21 28.32
N LEU A 174 -13.35 14.82 27.36
CA LEU A 174 -13.94 15.58 26.27
C LEU A 174 -14.06 14.69 25.02
N VAL A 175 -15.28 14.59 24.52
CA VAL A 175 -15.61 13.86 23.29
C VAL A 175 -16.06 14.87 22.24
N GLU A 176 -15.29 14.97 21.17
CA GLU A 176 -15.60 15.78 20.01
C GLU A 176 -15.90 14.88 18.83
N VAL A 177 -17.06 15.07 18.21
CA VAL A 177 -17.46 14.35 16.99
C VAL A 177 -17.68 15.36 15.88
N SER A 178 -17.08 15.12 14.71
CA SER A 178 -17.17 16.04 13.57
C SER A 178 -18.62 16.39 13.24
N GLY A 179 -18.95 17.68 13.25
CA GLY A 179 -20.31 18.19 12.95
C GLY A 179 -21.26 18.21 14.15
N SER A 180 -20.87 17.68 15.31
CA SER A 180 -21.69 17.66 16.54
C SER A 180 -21.12 18.58 17.62
N LEU A 181 -21.94 18.91 18.62
CA LEU A 181 -21.46 19.66 19.79
C LEU A 181 -20.55 18.78 20.65
N PRO A 182 -19.47 19.34 21.23
CA PRO A 182 -18.62 18.59 22.15
C PRO A 182 -19.40 18.18 23.41
N SER A 183 -19.11 16.99 23.92
CA SER A 183 -19.64 16.48 25.19
C SER A 183 -18.51 16.31 26.19
N CYS A 184 -18.73 16.72 27.44
CA CYS A 184 -17.76 16.61 28.52
C CYS A 184 -18.33 15.73 29.63
N PHE A 185 -17.53 14.79 30.11
CA PHE A 185 -17.88 13.87 31.18
C PHE A 185 -16.89 14.04 32.33
N GLU A 186 -17.40 14.11 33.55
CA GLU A 186 -16.58 14.01 34.76
C GLU A 186 -16.48 12.52 35.10
N LEU A 187 -15.26 12.00 35.22
CA LEU A 187 -14.99 10.60 35.49
C LEU A 187 -14.53 10.42 36.93
N GLU A 188 -15.18 9.53 37.65
CA GLU A 188 -14.73 9.06 38.97
C GLU A 188 -13.62 7.99 38.83
N GLY A 189 -12.54 8.17 39.57
CA GLY A 189 -11.39 7.25 39.56
C GLY A 189 -11.77 5.80 39.90
N GLY A 190 -11.21 4.85 39.15
CA GLY A 190 -11.39 3.40 39.37
C GLY A 190 -12.77 2.85 38.97
N LYS A 191 -13.75 3.69 38.65
CA LYS A 191 -15.11 3.26 38.26
C LYS A 191 -15.30 3.22 36.75
N ARG A 192 -15.94 2.16 36.27
CA ARG A 192 -16.42 2.08 34.88
C ARG A 192 -17.64 2.98 34.71
N GLN A 193 -17.59 3.85 33.71
CA GLN A 193 -18.62 4.83 33.43
C GLN A 193 -19.03 4.76 31.95
N VAL A 194 -20.34 4.88 31.70
CA VAL A 194 -20.91 4.92 30.36
C VAL A 194 -21.03 6.38 29.93
N CYS A 195 -20.44 6.72 28.79
CA CYS A 195 -20.54 8.04 28.19
C CYS A 195 -21.29 7.92 26.87
N GLU A 196 -22.47 8.55 26.79
CA GLU A 196 -23.29 8.59 25.58
C GLU A 196 -23.27 9.99 24.95
N VAL A 197 -23.03 10.05 23.64
CA VAL A 197 -22.96 11.30 22.88
C VAL A 197 -23.94 11.22 21.72
N SER A 198 -24.93 12.12 21.71
CA SER A 198 -25.83 12.28 20.55
C SER A 198 -25.10 12.97 19.42
N LEU A 199 -25.25 12.43 18.21
CA LEU A 199 -24.59 12.92 17.00
C LEU A 199 -25.60 13.62 16.09
N ARG A 200 -25.16 14.61 15.34
CA ARG A 200 -25.89 14.98 14.11
C ARG A 200 -25.78 13.81 13.13
N PRO A 201 -26.91 13.35 12.53
CA PRO A 201 -26.89 12.27 11.55
C PRO A 201 -25.83 12.49 10.47
N ALA A 202 -24.96 11.50 10.27
CA ALA A 202 -23.88 11.55 9.29
C ALA A 202 -23.49 10.15 8.80
N SER A 203 -23.03 10.03 7.55
CA SER A 203 -22.53 8.76 7.01
C SER A 203 -21.07 8.45 7.37
N ALA A 204 -20.38 9.39 8.04
CA ALA A 204 -19.08 9.18 8.65
C ALA A 204 -18.80 10.22 9.73
N ALA A 205 -17.93 9.88 10.67
CA ALA A 205 -17.56 10.74 11.78
C ALA A 205 -16.07 10.60 12.14
N VAL A 206 -15.44 11.73 12.45
CA VAL A 206 -14.14 11.78 13.14
C VAL A 206 -14.41 11.96 14.62
N LEU A 207 -13.99 10.99 15.42
CA LEU A 207 -14.08 11.00 16.88
C LEU A 207 -12.74 11.47 17.44
N ARG A 208 -12.75 12.51 18.28
CA ARG A 208 -11.57 12.98 19.02
C ARG A 208 -11.88 12.95 20.50
N LEU A 209 -11.13 12.13 21.22
CA LEU A 209 -11.24 11.94 22.66
C LEU A 209 -10.04 12.60 23.31
N ARG A 210 -10.27 13.44 24.32
CA ARG A 210 -9.22 14.08 25.12
C ARG A 210 -9.52 13.90 26.59
N PHE A 211 -8.56 13.44 27.38
CA PHE A 211 -8.73 13.35 28.83
C PHE A 211 -7.59 14.02 29.59
N TRP A 212 -7.92 14.53 30.78
CA TRP A 212 -6.98 15.17 31.69
C TRP A 212 -7.50 15.16 33.13
N GLU A 213 -6.60 15.35 34.09
CA GLU A 213 -6.89 15.36 35.53
C GLU A 213 -7.68 16.61 35.97
N ARG A 214 -8.61 16.47 36.92
CA ARG A 214 -9.44 17.59 37.41
C ARG A 214 -8.67 18.63 38.23
N GLN A 215 -7.66 18.23 39.00
CA GLN A 215 -6.83 19.12 39.80
C GLN A 215 -5.36 18.91 39.44
N GLY A 216 -4.68 19.99 39.05
CA GLY A 216 -3.43 19.95 38.31
C GLY A 216 -2.26 19.22 38.99
N GLY A 217 -1.35 18.69 38.17
CA GLY A 217 0.01 18.41 38.62
C GLY A 217 0.81 17.38 37.83
N THR A 218 0.19 16.48 37.06
CA THR A 218 0.96 15.42 36.39
C THR A 218 1.19 15.69 34.91
N ARG A 219 2.43 15.43 34.44
CA ARG A 219 2.78 15.52 33.02
C ARG A 219 1.95 14.48 32.24
N PRO A 220 1.45 14.78 31.02
CA PRO A 220 0.59 13.88 30.21
C PRO A 220 1.21 12.54 29.73
N GLY A 221 2.11 11.90 30.47
CA GLY A 221 2.93 10.78 29.98
C GLY A 221 2.62 9.39 30.57
N ASP A 222 2.21 9.31 31.84
CA ASP A 222 2.20 8.05 32.58
C ASP A 222 0.80 7.48 32.89
N ARG A 223 -0.27 8.20 32.53
CA ARG A 223 -1.65 7.77 32.80
C ARG A 223 -2.39 7.40 31.53
N HIS A 224 -3.26 6.39 31.68
CA HIS A 224 -4.05 5.84 30.59
C HIS A 224 -5.53 5.81 30.98
N LEU A 225 -6.40 6.23 30.05
CA LEU A 225 -7.83 5.97 30.16
C LEU A 225 -8.11 4.62 29.49
N GLU A 226 -8.63 3.66 30.24
CA GLU A 226 -9.10 2.38 29.72
C GLU A 226 -10.44 2.61 28.99
N VAL A 227 -10.53 2.08 27.77
CA VAL A 227 -11.75 2.00 26.96
C VAL A 227 -12.06 0.52 26.79
N SER A 228 -13.14 0.06 27.41
CA SER A 228 -13.59 -1.34 27.36
C SER A 228 -14.74 -1.55 26.36
N ARG A 229 -15.31 -0.46 25.85
CA ARG A 229 -16.35 -0.49 24.83
C ARG A 229 -16.33 0.79 24.02
N LEU A 230 -16.48 0.65 22.71
CA LEU A 230 -16.66 1.74 21.76
C LEU A 230 -17.71 1.28 20.75
N ALA A 231 -18.90 1.88 20.78
CA ALA A 231 -20.01 1.50 19.90
C ALA A 231 -20.65 2.74 19.28
N VAL A 232 -21.24 2.58 18.10
CA VAL A 232 -22.03 3.62 17.44
C VAL A 232 -23.40 3.09 17.07
N GLU A 233 -24.41 3.92 17.19
CA GLU A 233 -25.71 3.68 16.58
C GLU A 233 -25.65 4.08 15.11
N ASP A 234 -25.95 3.14 14.23
CA ASP A 234 -25.84 3.26 12.77
C ASP A 234 -27.12 2.72 12.14
N ALA A 235 -27.93 3.62 11.53
CA ALA A 235 -29.24 3.30 10.98
C ALA A 235 -30.17 2.58 11.97
N GLY A 236 -30.15 3.02 13.25
CA GLY A 236 -30.97 2.47 14.33
C GLY A 236 -30.42 1.19 14.97
N GLU A 237 -29.31 0.65 14.49
CA GLU A 237 -28.64 -0.52 15.09
C GLU A 237 -27.41 -0.09 15.90
N LEU A 238 -27.26 -0.62 17.10
CA LEU A 238 -26.03 -0.44 17.88
C LEU A 238 -24.93 -1.40 17.37
N ARG A 239 -23.86 -0.84 16.84
CA ARG A 239 -22.70 -1.55 16.29
C ARG A 239 -21.48 -1.36 17.20
N GLU A 240 -20.95 -2.46 17.71
CA GLU A 240 -19.65 -2.48 18.39
C GLU A 240 -18.50 -2.26 17.41
N LEU A 241 -17.56 -1.40 17.80
CA LEU A 241 -16.33 -1.15 17.05
C LEU A 241 -15.19 -1.97 17.67
N SER A 242 -14.50 -2.76 16.84
CA SER A 242 -13.29 -3.46 17.25
C SER A 242 -12.24 -2.48 17.81
N LEU A 243 -11.83 -2.72 19.05
CA LEU A 243 -10.75 -2.00 19.74
C LEU A 243 -9.35 -2.38 19.21
N GLY A 244 -9.27 -3.40 18.36
CA GLY A 244 -8.06 -3.85 17.69
C GLY A 244 -7.84 -3.24 16.30
N MET A 245 -8.82 -2.51 15.76
CA MET A 245 -8.75 -1.94 14.42
C MET A 245 -7.90 -0.66 14.36
N THR A 246 -6.62 -0.76 14.72
CA THR A 246 -5.66 0.35 14.63
C THR A 246 -5.36 0.74 13.18
N TRP A 247 -4.69 1.86 12.97
CA TRP A 247 -4.20 2.24 11.64
C TRP A 247 -3.36 1.12 10.99
N GLU A 248 -2.50 0.46 11.76
CA GLU A 248 -1.66 -0.64 11.29
C GLU A 248 -2.50 -1.81 10.77
N ARG A 249 -3.50 -2.23 11.55
CA ARG A 249 -4.43 -3.28 11.13
C ARG A 249 -5.31 -2.83 9.97
N TYR A 250 -5.75 -1.58 9.96
CA TYR A 250 -6.57 -1.02 8.89
C TYR A 250 -5.80 -0.97 7.55
N MET A 251 -4.48 -0.73 7.57
CA MET A 251 -3.65 -0.85 6.36
C MET A 251 -3.69 -2.27 5.78
N GLU A 252 -3.81 -3.30 6.62
CA GLU A 252 -3.83 -4.71 6.21
C GLU A 252 -5.22 -5.22 5.81
N GLU A 253 -6.27 -4.75 6.50
CA GLU A 253 -7.62 -5.34 6.41
C GLU A 253 -8.67 -4.37 5.87
N GLY A 254 -8.51 -3.07 6.10
CA GLY A 254 -9.51 -2.05 5.75
C GLY A 254 -9.74 -1.92 4.25
N SER A 255 -10.82 -1.26 3.86
CA SER A 255 -11.18 -1.03 2.45
C SER A 255 -10.03 -0.42 1.67
N GLU A 256 -9.64 -1.09 0.58
CA GLU A 256 -8.60 -0.60 -0.29
C GLU A 256 -9.00 0.73 -0.93
N PHE A 257 -10.29 0.91 -1.27
CA PHE A 257 -10.81 2.17 -1.81
C PHE A 257 -10.57 3.33 -0.83
N ALA A 258 -10.93 3.15 0.45
CA ALA A 258 -10.80 4.20 1.44
C ALA A 258 -9.36 4.46 1.86
N LEU A 259 -8.58 3.38 2.06
CA LEU A 259 -7.15 3.46 2.33
C LEU A 259 -6.42 4.21 1.21
N GLY A 260 -6.58 3.77 -0.04
CA GLY A 260 -5.88 4.36 -1.17
C GLY A 260 -6.38 5.75 -1.51
N GLY A 261 -7.68 6.01 -1.38
CA GLY A 261 -8.26 7.35 -1.55
C GLY A 261 -7.66 8.36 -0.59
N CYS A 262 -7.66 8.04 0.71
CA CYS A 262 -7.09 8.91 1.75
C CYS A 262 -5.58 9.13 1.54
N LEU A 263 -4.83 8.07 1.20
CA LEU A 263 -3.40 8.19 0.92
C LEU A 263 -3.13 9.04 -0.32
N TRP A 264 -3.92 8.89 -1.40
CA TRP A 264 -3.78 9.71 -2.61
C TRP A 264 -4.06 11.19 -2.36
N GLU A 265 -5.14 11.51 -1.65
CA GLU A 265 -5.49 12.89 -1.30
C GLU A 265 -4.42 13.51 -0.37
N ASN A 266 -3.89 12.71 0.56
CA ASN A 266 -2.82 13.16 1.43
C ASN A 266 -1.53 13.49 0.67
N VAL A 267 -1.15 12.72 -0.36
CA VAL A 267 0.06 13.03 -1.13
C VAL A 267 -0.08 14.25 -2.04
N GLU A 268 -1.30 14.63 -2.42
CA GLU A 268 -1.54 15.88 -3.18
C GLU A 268 -1.29 17.12 -2.33
N ARG A 269 -1.63 17.05 -1.04
CA ARG A 269 -1.30 18.09 -0.06
C ARG A 269 0.20 18.22 0.21
N ARG A 270 1.00 17.20 -0.12
CA ARG A 270 2.46 17.25 0.10
C ARG A 270 3.11 18.29 -0.79
N ARG A 271 4.08 19.01 -0.22
CA ARG A 271 5.01 19.87 -0.97
C ARG A 271 5.76 19.03 -2.00
N ALA A 272 5.91 19.54 -3.23
CA ALA A 272 6.59 18.85 -4.33
C ALA A 272 8.02 18.37 -4.00
N ARG A 273 8.72 19.05 -3.07
CA ARG A 273 10.05 18.63 -2.61
C ARG A 273 10.08 17.25 -1.95
N SER A 274 8.96 16.77 -1.42
CA SER A 274 8.84 15.46 -0.77
C SER A 274 9.08 14.31 -1.75
N SER A 275 8.67 14.45 -3.02
CA SER A 275 8.97 13.50 -4.09
C SER A 275 10.48 13.31 -4.28
N ARG A 276 11.29 14.37 -4.06
CA ARG A 276 12.76 14.24 -4.14
C ARG A 276 13.32 13.34 -3.05
N TRP A 277 12.68 13.26 -1.89
CA TRP A 277 13.09 12.35 -0.81
C TRP A 277 12.73 10.93 -1.17
N HIS A 278 11.49 10.68 -1.59
CA HIS A 278 11.05 9.35 -2.02
C HIS A 278 11.93 8.78 -3.14
N ARG A 279 12.16 9.54 -4.22
CA ARG A 279 13.07 9.13 -5.31
C ARG A 279 14.48 8.83 -4.83
N TYR A 280 14.97 9.61 -3.85
CA TYR A 280 16.29 9.41 -3.29
C TYR A 280 16.36 8.17 -2.41
N LEU A 281 15.31 7.88 -1.63
CA LEU A 281 15.30 6.79 -0.65
C LEU A 281 15.00 5.44 -1.29
N LEU A 282 14.08 5.38 -2.24
CA LEU A 282 13.67 4.13 -2.88
C LEU A 282 14.41 3.93 -4.20
N GLY A 283 14.46 4.94 -5.08
CA GLY A 283 15.12 4.81 -6.38
C GLY A 283 14.41 3.80 -7.30
N PRO A 284 15.13 3.17 -8.25
CA PRO A 284 16.55 3.34 -8.54
C PRO A 284 16.84 4.66 -9.28
N ARG A 285 17.92 5.34 -8.90
CA ARG A 285 18.37 6.57 -9.58
C ARG A 285 19.47 6.23 -10.58
N SER A 286 19.19 6.31 -11.87
CA SER A 286 20.16 6.04 -12.93
C SER A 286 20.16 7.17 -13.96
N PRO A 287 21.11 8.14 -13.87
CA PRO A 287 21.22 9.23 -14.84
C PRO A 287 21.49 8.74 -16.28
N GLU A 288 22.15 7.58 -16.42
CA GLU A 288 22.43 6.96 -17.71
C GLU A 288 21.15 6.42 -18.35
N LEU A 289 20.31 5.70 -17.58
CA LEU A 289 18.98 5.25 -18.04
C LEU A 289 18.10 6.45 -18.44
N GLU A 290 18.07 7.49 -17.60
CA GLU A 290 17.31 8.71 -17.89
C GLU A 290 17.75 9.38 -19.20
N ARG A 291 19.05 9.38 -19.51
CA ARG A 291 19.59 9.94 -20.75
C ARG A 291 19.25 9.04 -21.94
N ALA A 292 19.49 7.74 -21.83
CA ALA A 292 19.20 6.79 -22.91
C ALA A 292 17.72 6.82 -23.33
N LEU A 293 16.80 6.87 -22.36
CA LEU A 293 15.37 7.00 -22.66
C LEU A 293 15.00 8.38 -23.21
N ARG A 294 15.61 9.45 -22.71
CA ARG A 294 15.42 10.80 -23.28
C ARG A 294 15.80 10.84 -24.76
N ASP A 295 16.85 10.12 -25.16
CA ASP A 295 17.36 10.19 -26.52
C ASP A 295 16.63 9.22 -27.45
N ARG A 296 16.24 8.04 -26.96
CA ARG A 296 15.69 6.95 -27.78
C ARG A 296 14.17 6.75 -27.68
N ALA A 297 13.47 7.36 -26.73
CA ALA A 297 12.01 7.15 -26.58
C ALA A 297 11.22 7.49 -27.86
N GLY A 298 11.71 8.41 -28.68
CA GLY A 298 11.14 8.74 -29.99
C GLY A 298 11.19 7.60 -31.01
N ASP A 299 12.02 6.57 -30.81
CA ASP A 299 12.14 5.44 -31.73
C ASP A 299 11.00 4.40 -31.58
N PHE A 300 10.20 4.53 -30.52
CA PHE A 300 9.19 3.56 -30.13
C PHE A 300 7.77 4.09 -30.35
N ASP A 301 6.85 3.21 -30.71
CA ASP A 301 5.43 3.53 -30.88
C ASP A 301 4.72 3.62 -29.54
N VAL A 302 5.13 2.80 -28.57
CA VAL A 302 4.57 2.75 -27.22
C VAL A 302 5.68 2.57 -26.18
N ILE A 303 5.55 3.26 -25.05
CA ILE A 303 6.43 3.08 -23.89
C ILE A 303 5.63 2.49 -22.74
N VAL A 304 6.13 1.37 -22.22
CA VAL A 304 5.56 0.68 -21.07
C VAL A 304 6.49 0.90 -19.88
N GLY A 305 5.98 1.55 -18.83
CA GLY A 305 6.72 1.70 -17.58
C GLY A 305 6.14 0.78 -16.51
N SER A 306 6.98 0.21 -15.65
CA SER A 306 6.51 -0.78 -14.67
C SER A 306 7.14 -0.67 -13.29
N MET A 307 6.53 -1.39 -12.33
CA MET A 307 6.97 -1.64 -10.95
C MET A 307 6.95 -0.40 -10.04
N PHE A 308 5.86 -0.20 -9.32
CA PHE A 308 5.87 0.67 -8.14
C PHE A 308 6.61 -0.01 -6.97
N PRO A 309 7.22 0.77 -6.06
CA PRO A 309 7.38 2.23 -6.07
C PRO A 309 8.64 2.71 -6.84
N MET A 310 9.15 1.93 -7.79
CA MET A 310 10.43 2.19 -8.45
C MET A 310 10.35 3.40 -9.37
N THR A 311 11.35 4.27 -9.32
CA THR A 311 11.36 5.52 -10.10
C THR A 311 11.53 5.31 -11.60
N THR A 312 11.84 4.10 -12.06
CA THR A 312 11.93 3.77 -13.49
C THR A 312 10.64 4.02 -14.24
N ILE A 313 9.48 3.82 -13.61
CA ILE A 313 8.18 4.10 -14.22
C ILE A 313 7.98 5.60 -14.47
N GLU A 314 8.49 6.46 -13.57
CA GLU A 314 8.48 7.90 -13.76
C GLU A 314 9.45 8.31 -14.87
N THR A 315 10.63 7.71 -14.93
CA THR A 315 11.59 7.96 -16.02
C THR A 315 10.98 7.61 -17.38
N ALA A 316 10.29 6.48 -17.47
CA ALA A 316 9.57 6.06 -18.67
C ALA A 316 8.48 7.05 -19.07
N GLN A 317 7.61 7.43 -18.12
CA GLN A 317 6.52 8.37 -18.35
C GLN A 317 7.02 9.73 -18.85
N ARG A 318 8.11 10.24 -18.27
CA ARG A 318 8.73 11.50 -18.70
C ARG A 318 9.30 11.43 -20.10
N ALA A 319 9.97 10.32 -20.44
CA ALA A 319 10.51 10.11 -21.77
C ALA A 319 9.39 10.01 -22.81
N ALA A 320 8.31 9.30 -22.50
CA ALA A 320 7.13 9.21 -23.35
C ALA A 320 6.49 10.58 -23.59
N SER A 321 6.31 11.37 -22.52
CA SER A 321 5.75 12.73 -22.63
C SER A 321 6.63 13.65 -23.48
N LEU A 322 7.95 13.56 -23.33
CA LEU A 322 8.90 14.38 -24.07
C LEU A 322 8.79 14.16 -25.59
N HIS A 323 8.51 12.92 -25.99
CA HIS A 323 8.41 12.52 -27.40
C HIS A 323 6.97 12.39 -27.91
N GLY A 324 5.97 12.76 -27.11
CA GLY A 324 4.56 12.60 -27.48
C GLY A 324 4.15 11.15 -27.74
N ARG A 325 4.78 10.17 -27.08
CA ARG A 325 4.48 8.75 -27.25
C ARG A 325 3.43 8.26 -26.24
N PRO A 326 2.50 7.38 -26.65
CA PRO A 326 1.61 6.68 -25.73
C PRO A 326 2.36 6.00 -24.59
N PHE A 327 1.85 6.16 -23.37
CA PHE A 327 2.43 5.59 -22.16
C PHE A 327 1.45 4.67 -21.44
N VAL A 328 1.84 3.40 -21.27
CA VAL A 328 1.11 2.42 -20.47
C VAL A 328 1.85 2.17 -19.16
N ALA A 329 1.17 2.37 -18.04
CA ALA A 329 1.69 2.05 -16.72
C ALA A 329 1.29 0.63 -16.31
N VAL A 330 2.28 -0.18 -15.95
CA VAL A 330 2.11 -1.51 -15.36
C VAL A 330 2.69 -1.46 -13.92
N PRO A 331 2.01 -0.75 -13.00
CA PRO A 331 2.57 -0.44 -11.69
C PRO A 331 2.73 -1.67 -10.81
N LEU A 332 1.97 -2.76 -11.05
CA LEU A 332 1.85 -3.87 -10.11
C LEU A 332 1.52 -3.34 -8.71
N PHE A 333 0.45 -2.54 -8.67
CA PHE A 333 0.12 -1.67 -7.55
C PHE A 333 -0.23 -2.47 -6.29
N HIS A 334 0.44 -2.17 -5.17
CA HIS A 334 0.10 -2.69 -3.86
C HIS A 334 -0.66 -1.61 -3.08
N PRO A 335 -2.00 -1.66 -3.02
CA PRO A 335 -2.80 -0.61 -2.39
C PRO A 335 -2.53 -0.47 -0.88
N ARG A 336 -2.00 -1.52 -0.26
CA ARG A 336 -1.70 -1.59 1.17
C ARG A 336 -0.25 -1.23 1.53
N ASP A 337 0.61 -0.92 0.55
CA ASP A 337 1.96 -0.44 0.82
C ASP A 337 2.02 1.10 0.71
N PRO A 338 2.24 1.82 1.82
CA PRO A 338 2.33 3.28 1.81
C PRO A 338 3.43 3.84 0.89
N ASN A 339 4.45 3.06 0.53
CA ASN A 339 5.50 3.48 -0.40
C ASN A 339 5.01 3.61 -1.84
N HIS A 340 3.88 2.97 -2.19
CA HIS A 340 3.26 3.16 -3.50
C HIS A 340 2.59 4.54 -3.65
N TYR A 341 2.46 5.28 -2.54
CA TYR A 341 1.79 6.58 -2.48
C TYR A 341 2.79 7.71 -2.36
N SER A 342 3.04 8.36 -3.48
CA SER A 342 3.78 9.62 -3.52
C SER A 342 3.30 10.49 -4.68
N ARG A 343 3.47 11.80 -4.56
CA ARG A 343 2.96 12.76 -5.55
C ARG A 343 3.47 12.48 -6.97
N HIS A 344 4.76 12.19 -7.12
CA HIS A 344 5.32 11.88 -8.44
C HIS A 344 4.82 10.55 -9.04
N LEU A 345 4.51 9.54 -8.21
CA LEU A 345 3.90 8.31 -8.69
C LEU A 345 2.42 8.54 -9.08
N LYS A 346 1.69 9.39 -8.35
CA LYS A 346 0.34 9.81 -8.74
C LYS A 346 0.36 10.50 -10.11
N GLU A 347 1.30 11.43 -10.31
CA GLU A 347 1.48 12.15 -11.59
C GLU A 347 1.72 11.18 -12.76
N VAL A 348 2.44 10.08 -12.53
CA VAL A 348 2.64 9.03 -13.54
C VAL A 348 1.31 8.37 -13.92
N LEU A 349 0.50 7.95 -12.92
CA LEU A 349 -0.77 7.28 -13.18
C LEU A 349 -1.80 8.20 -13.85
N VAL A 350 -1.85 9.48 -13.45
CA VAL A 350 -2.75 10.48 -14.06
C VAL A 350 -2.43 10.71 -15.53
N ARG A 351 -1.14 10.72 -15.89
CA ARG A 351 -0.68 10.98 -17.26
C ARG A 351 -0.64 9.75 -18.14
N ALA A 352 -0.80 8.55 -17.59
CA ALA A 352 -0.82 7.34 -18.38
C ALA A 352 -2.05 7.29 -19.29
N ASP A 353 -1.88 6.71 -20.48
CA ASP A 353 -2.96 6.42 -21.42
C ASP A 353 -3.73 5.17 -21.00
N GLY A 354 -3.07 4.27 -20.27
CA GLY A 354 -3.69 3.16 -19.57
C GLY A 354 -2.89 2.73 -18.33
N VAL A 355 -3.59 2.33 -17.28
CA VAL A 355 -3.01 1.79 -16.04
C VAL A 355 -3.49 0.35 -15.84
N GLU A 356 -2.58 -0.62 -15.95
CA GLU A 356 -2.90 -2.02 -15.68
C GLU A 356 -3.02 -2.24 -14.16
N ALA A 357 -4.13 -2.85 -13.73
CA ALA A 357 -4.50 -3.00 -12.33
C ALA A 357 -4.50 -4.45 -11.81
N ASN A 358 -3.99 -5.41 -12.59
CA ASN A 358 -3.98 -6.86 -12.40
C ASN A 358 -5.36 -7.54 -12.32
N THR A 359 -6.37 -6.91 -11.72
CA THR A 359 -7.71 -7.49 -11.51
C THR A 359 -8.79 -6.48 -11.84
N ALA A 360 -9.95 -6.98 -12.28
CA ALA A 360 -11.10 -6.12 -12.59
C ALA A 360 -11.57 -5.32 -11.36
N TYR A 361 -11.49 -5.92 -10.16
CA TYR A 361 -11.80 -5.27 -8.89
C TYR A 361 -10.86 -4.07 -8.62
N MET A 362 -9.55 -4.26 -8.75
CA MET A 362 -8.60 -3.17 -8.56
C MET A 362 -8.73 -2.10 -9.66
N ALA A 363 -9.02 -2.49 -10.92
CA ALA A 363 -9.30 -1.53 -11.98
C ALA A 363 -10.51 -0.66 -11.65
N ALA A 364 -11.58 -1.23 -11.10
CA ALA A 364 -12.76 -0.47 -10.66
C ALA A 364 -12.40 0.54 -9.56
N ILE A 365 -11.59 0.14 -8.57
CA ILE A 365 -11.11 1.04 -7.51
C ILE A 365 -10.24 2.17 -8.09
N MET A 366 -9.26 1.82 -8.93
CA MET A 366 -8.35 2.81 -9.53
C MET A 366 -9.09 3.81 -10.43
N ARG A 367 -10.16 3.41 -11.12
CA ARG A 367 -11.04 4.33 -11.85
C ARG A 367 -11.77 5.30 -10.93
N ARG A 368 -12.23 4.84 -9.75
CA ARG A 368 -12.83 5.73 -8.74
C ARG A 368 -11.83 6.74 -8.17
N TRP A 369 -10.53 6.43 -8.20
CA TRP A 369 -9.47 7.39 -7.89
C TRP A 369 -9.10 8.32 -9.07
N GLY A 370 -9.76 8.16 -10.22
CA GLY A 370 -9.58 9.01 -11.40
C GLY A 370 -8.50 8.53 -12.39
N PHE A 371 -8.01 7.29 -12.27
CA PHE A 371 -7.02 6.73 -13.20
C PHE A 371 -7.69 6.04 -14.40
N LYS A 372 -7.03 6.08 -15.57
CA LYS A 372 -7.44 5.35 -16.78
C LYS A 372 -7.11 3.85 -16.64
N ALA A 373 -7.74 3.17 -15.68
CA ALA A 373 -7.37 1.81 -15.33
C ALA A 373 -8.07 0.73 -16.17
N PHE A 374 -7.37 -0.36 -16.43
CA PHE A 374 -7.86 -1.57 -17.07
C PHE A 374 -7.26 -2.80 -16.38
N ALA A 375 -7.79 -3.98 -16.66
CA ALA A 375 -7.28 -5.24 -16.11
C ALA A 375 -7.20 -6.30 -17.20
N VAL A 376 -6.01 -6.85 -17.36
CA VAL A 376 -5.77 -8.07 -18.15
C VAL A 376 -5.26 -9.17 -17.23
N GLY A 377 -4.53 -8.80 -16.18
CA GLY A 377 -3.98 -9.72 -15.20
C GLY A 377 -2.70 -10.41 -15.65
N PRO A 378 -1.99 -11.05 -14.69
CA PRO A 378 -0.81 -11.83 -14.99
C PRO A 378 -1.24 -13.15 -15.65
N GLY A 379 -1.17 -13.20 -16.98
CA GLY A 379 -1.23 -14.47 -17.70
C GLY A 379 -0.04 -15.37 -17.34
N PHE A 380 -0.17 -16.67 -17.60
CA PHE A 380 0.91 -17.65 -17.48
C PHE A 380 0.95 -18.53 -18.72
N ASP A 381 2.12 -19.09 -19.02
CA ASP A 381 2.28 -20.01 -20.14
C ASP A 381 1.85 -21.43 -19.71
N THR A 382 0.77 -21.95 -20.29
CA THR A 382 0.23 -23.27 -19.92
C THR A 382 1.19 -24.41 -20.28
N ARG A 383 2.07 -24.20 -21.28
CA ARG A 383 3.04 -25.19 -21.74
C ARG A 383 4.05 -25.57 -20.65
N GLU A 384 4.30 -24.66 -19.70
CA GLU A 384 5.13 -24.95 -18.52
C GLU A 384 4.54 -26.06 -17.63
N PHE A 385 3.24 -26.33 -17.75
CA PHE A 385 2.51 -27.31 -16.96
C PHE A 385 2.08 -28.56 -17.76
N GLU A 386 2.49 -28.66 -19.02
CA GLU A 386 2.11 -29.74 -19.95
C GLU A 386 3.27 -30.71 -20.26
N GLY A 387 4.44 -30.50 -19.66
CA GLY A 387 5.63 -31.32 -19.90
C GLY A 387 5.47 -32.78 -19.46
N LYS A 388 5.94 -33.72 -20.30
CA LYS A 388 5.91 -35.18 -20.01
C LYS A 388 6.68 -35.57 -18.74
N ASP A 389 7.60 -34.72 -18.28
CA ASP A 389 8.37 -34.93 -17.06
C ASP A 389 7.61 -34.54 -15.77
N LEU A 390 6.43 -33.92 -15.90
CA LEU A 390 5.56 -33.58 -14.78
C LEU A 390 4.72 -34.78 -14.37
N ASP A 391 5.23 -35.56 -13.41
CA ASP A 391 4.56 -36.73 -12.86
C ASP A 391 4.27 -36.57 -11.36
N GLY A 392 2.99 -36.36 -11.04
CA GLY A 392 2.51 -36.28 -9.66
C GLY A 392 2.60 -37.60 -8.90
N ARG A 393 2.56 -38.76 -9.59
CA ARG A 393 2.74 -40.08 -8.96
C ARG A 393 4.19 -40.25 -8.50
N ARG A 394 5.15 -39.87 -9.35
CA ARG A 394 6.57 -39.84 -8.98
C ARG A 394 6.83 -38.94 -7.78
N PHE A 395 6.22 -37.74 -7.74
CA PHE A 395 6.32 -36.86 -6.56
C PHE A 395 5.77 -37.54 -5.30
N ARG A 396 4.56 -38.11 -5.36
CA ARG A 396 3.95 -38.79 -4.22
C ARG A 396 4.80 -39.95 -3.71
N ALA A 397 5.29 -40.81 -4.62
CA ALA A 397 6.12 -41.95 -4.27
C ALA A 397 7.43 -41.54 -3.60
N ARG A 398 8.09 -40.49 -4.11
CA ARG A 398 9.32 -39.96 -3.52
C ARG A 398 9.15 -39.51 -2.07
N PHE A 399 7.97 -39.01 -1.70
CA PHE A 399 7.72 -38.43 -0.39
C PHE A 399 6.81 -39.28 0.51
N GLY A 400 6.47 -40.52 0.12
CA GLY A 400 5.62 -41.40 0.93
C GLY A 400 4.17 -40.91 1.06
N LEU A 401 3.67 -40.21 0.03
CA LEU A 401 2.35 -39.57 0.01
C LEU A 401 1.33 -40.33 -0.87
N GLU A 402 1.62 -41.59 -1.18
CA GLU A 402 0.73 -42.47 -1.92
C GLU A 402 -0.57 -42.71 -1.13
N GLY A 403 -1.71 -42.65 -1.84
CA GLY A 403 -3.03 -42.87 -1.24
C GLY A 403 -3.51 -41.82 -0.23
N ARG A 404 -2.68 -40.83 0.15
CA ARG A 404 -3.03 -39.80 1.13
C ARG A 404 -3.66 -38.57 0.46
N PRO A 405 -4.72 -37.97 1.05
CA PRO A 405 -5.17 -36.64 0.64
C PRO A 405 -4.04 -35.63 0.86
N LEU A 406 -3.91 -34.67 -0.04
CA LEU A 406 -2.85 -33.65 0.00
C LEU A 406 -3.48 -32.26 0.01
N LEU A 407 -3.16 -31.48 1.04
CA LEU A 407 -3.33 -30.03 1.02
C LEU A 407 -2.00 -29.41 0.54
N LEU A 408 -1.99 -28.81 -0.64
CA LEU A 408 -0.84 -28.07 -1.15
C LEU A 408 -1.05 -26.57 -0.88
N TRP A 409 -0.15 -25.97 -0.09
CA TRP A 409 -0.08 -24.54 0.09
C TRP A 409 1.18 -23.99 -0.60
N VAL A 410 1.00 -23.05 -1.54
CA VAL A 410 2.10 -22.41 -2.28
C VAL A 410 2.06 -20.91 -2.00
N GLY A 411 2.96 -20.45 -1.14
CA GLY A 411 3.09 -19.04 -0.79
C GLY A 411 4.43 -18.75 -0.12
N ARG A 412 4.80 -17.47 -0.02
CA ARG A 412 5.93 -17.06 0.82
C ARG A 412 5.53 -17.26 2.28
N LYS A 413 6.42 -17.86 3.09
CA LYS A 413 6.21 -18.06 4.53
C LYS A 413 6.21 -16.73 5.29
N ASN A 414 5.08 -16.04 5.23
CA ASN A 414 4.81 -14.86 6.03
C ASN A 414 3.35 -14.89 6.52
N VAL A 415 3.07 -14.18 7.61
CA VAL A 415 1.78 -14.25 8.31
C VAL A 415 0.59 -13.89 7.42
N HIS A 416 0.77 -12.97 6.47
CA HIS A 416 -0.31 -12.51 5.58
C HIS A 416 -0.63 -13.48 4.42
N LYS A 417 0.11 -14.58 4.28
CA LYS A 417 -0.13 -15.57 3.20
C LYS A 417 -0.94 -16.78 3.65
N GLY A 418 -1.49 -16.74 4.86
CA GLY A 418 -2.45 -17.74 5.31
C GLY A 418 -1.83 -19.09 5.66
N TYR A 419 -0.51 -19.15 5.90
CA TYR A 419 0.16 -20.45 6.09
C TYR A 419 -0.22 -21.08 7.44
N LEU A 420 -0.49 -20.27 8.47
CA LEU A 420 -0.93 -20.77 9.77
C LEU A 420 -2.35 -21.35 9.69
N GLU A 421 -3.21 -20.72 8.92
CA GLU A 421 -4.56 -21.19 8.60
C GLU A 421 -4.50 -22.52 7.84
N ALA A 422 -3.60 -22.64 6.87
CA ALA A 422 -3.39 -23.90 6.15
C ALA A 422 -2.92 -25.04 7.07
N VAL A 423 -2.05 -24.74 8.05
CA VAL A 423 -1.62 -25.72 9.07
C VAL A 423 -2.79 -26.11 9.98
N ARG A 424 -3.52 -25.12 10.51
CA ARG A 424 -4.70 -25.37 11.38
C ARG A 424 -5.82 -26.13 10.69
N ALA A 425 -5.92 -26.08 9.36
CA ALA A 425 -6.94 -26.80 8.62
C ALA A 425 -6.67 -28.31 8.49
N VAL A 426 -5.45 -28.76 8.81
CA VAL A 426 -5.03 -30.17 8.72
C VAL A 426 -4.65 -30.78 10.08
N GLU A 427 -4.67 -29.97 11.13
CA GLU A 427 -4.69 -30.40 12.54
C GLU A 427 -6.12 -30.80 12.93
#